data_AF-A0A066RI68-F1
#
_entry.id   AF-A0A066RI68-F1
#
_cell.length_a   1.000
_cell.length_b   1.000
_cell.length_c   1.000
_cell.angle_alpha   90.00
_cell.angle_beta   90.00
_cell.angle_gamma   90.00
#
_symmetry.space_group_name_H-M   'P 1'
#
loop_
_entity.id
_entity.type
_entity.pdbx_description
1 polymer ?
#
loop_
_entity_poly.entity_id
_entity_poly.type
_entity_poly.pdbx_seq_one_letter_code
_entity_poly.pdbx_strand_id
1 'polypeptide(L)'
;MDSFTSLFLWAYLALGSVATLYAVFYFFLSGLTIFDQGKKKNMPLRFKCSYVFVMFLMMPIFYLIFIEEILALSRYFKANKQSMA
;
A
#
# COMPACT_ATOMS: atom_id res chain seq x y z
N MET A 1 -1.19 -3.08 -22.48
CA MET A 1 -1.86 -3.34 -21.19
C MET A 1 -3.34 -3.30 -21.47
N ASP A 2 -4.09 -4.33 -21.06
CA ASP A 2 -5.52 -4.35 -21.31
C ASP A 2 -6.22 -3.25 -20.50
N SER A 3 -7.24 -2.61 -21.07
CA SER A 3 -7.96 -1.49 -20.44
C SER A 3 -8.44 -1.83 -19.02
N PHE A 4 -8.84 -3.10 -18.82
CA PHE A 4 -9.22 -3.65 -17.53
C PHE A 4 -8.08 -3.67 -16.51
N THR A 5 -6.87 -4.09 -16.91
CA THR A 5 -5.69 -4.11 -16.03
C THR A 5 -5.29 -2.70 -15.60
N SER A 6 -5.31 -1.74 -16.52
CA SER A 6 -5.02 -0.33 -16.15
C SER A 6 -6.03 0.24 -15.17
N LEU A 7 -7.32 -0.04 -15.36
CA LEU A 7 -8.38 0.40 -14.44
C LEU A 7 -8.19 -0.22 -13.04
N PHE A 8 -7.87 -1.51 -12.99
CA PHE A 8 -7.62 -2.21 -11.74
C PHE A 8 -6.42 -1.62 -10.97
N LEU A 9 -5.30 -1.36 -11.65
CA LEU A 9 -4.11 -0.76 -11.03
C LEU A 9 -4.38 0.67 -10.54
N TRP A 10 -5.16 1.45 -11.29
CA TRP A 10 -5.59 2.79 -10.85
C TRP A 10 -6.48 2.74 -9.62
N ALA A 11 -7.47 1.84 -9.59
CA ALA A 11 -8.33 1.64 -8.44
C ALA A 11 -7.52 1.20 -7.21
N TYR A 12 -6.55 0.31 -7.40
CA TYR A 12 -5.63 -0.13 -6.34
C TYR A 12 -4.83 1.03 -5.76
N LEU A 13 -4.24 1.89 -6.59
CA LEU A 13 -3.51 3.08 -6.13
C LEU A 13 -4.41 4.09 -5.41
N ALA A 14 -5.61 4.33 -5.95
CA ALA A 14 -6.58 5.24 -5.34
C ALA A 14 -7.03 4.72 -3.96
N LEU A 15 -7.42 3.45 -3.87
CA LEU A 15 -7.83 2.83 -2.60
C LEU A 15 -6.67 2.74 -1.60
N GLY A 16 -5.47 2.38 -2.07
CA GLY A 16 -4.27 2.33 -1.24
C GLY A 16 -3.90 3.69 -0.66
N SER A 17 -3.91 4.74 -1.49
CA SER A 17 -3.64 6.12 -1.02
C SER A 17 -4.66 6.59 0.01
N VAL A 18 -5.96 6.33 -0.20
CA VAL A 18 -7.01 6.63 0.78
C VAL A 18 -6.80 5.85 2.08
N ALA A 19 -6.48 4.56 2.00
CA ALA A 19 -6.21 3.73 3.17
C ALA A 19 -4.98 4.22 3.96
N THR A 20 -3.92 4.62 3.25
CA THR A 20 -2.71 5.20 3.87
C THR A 20 -3.04 6.52 4.57
N LEU A 21 -3.77 7.41 3.91
CA LEU A 21 -4.19 8.68 4.50
C LEU A 21 -5.04 8.45 5.75
N TYR A 22 -5.99 7.52 5.69
CA TYR A 22 -6.79 7.12 6.84
C TYR A 22 -5.92 6.61 7.99
N ALA A 23 -4.99 5.68 7.72
CA ALA A 23 -4.09 5.12 8.71
C ALA A 23 -3.24 6.19 9.41
N VAL A 24 -2.70 7.11 8.63
CA VAL A 24 -1.87 8.22 9.11
C VAL A 24 -2.68 9.20 9.95
N PHE A 25 -3.86 9.61 9.46
CA PHE A 25 -4.74 10.54 10.17
C PHE A 25 -5.27 9.94 11.47
N TYR A 26 -5.69 8.67 11.42
CA TYR A 26 -6.13 7.90 12.59
C TYR A 26 -5.02 7.82 13.64
N PHE A 27 -3.80 7.48 13.24
CA PHE A 27 -2.65 7.41 14.15
C PHE A 27 -2.29 8.78 14.73
N PHE A 28 -2.36 9.84 13.94
CA PHE A 28 -2.06 11.20 14.40
C PHE A 28 -3.00 11.63 15.53
N LEU A 29 -4.31 11.39 15.37
CA LEU A 29 -5.34 11.73 16.35
C LEU A 29 -5.34 10.80 17.57
N SER A 30 -5.38 9.48 17.34
CA SER A 30 -5.56 8.49 18.40
C SER A 30 -4.25 8.14 19.12
N GLY A 31 -3.11 8.27 18.42
CA GLY A 31 -1.82 7.74 18.87
C GLY A 31 -1.72 6.21 18.77
N LEU A 32 -2.71 5.55 18.16
CA LEU A 32 -2.78 4.11 17.97
C LEU A 32 -2.53 3.78 16.52
N THR A 33 -1.64 2.82 16.25
CA THR A 33 -1.57 2.27 14.90
C THR A 33 -2.79 1.38 14.67
N ILE A 34 -3.32 1.34 13.45
CA ILE A 34 -4.44 0.47 13.08
C ILE A 34 -4.18 -1.03 13.33
N PHE A 35 -2.92 -1.41 13.48
CA PHE A 35 -2.50 -2.78 13.82
C PHE A 35 -2.30 -3.01 15.33
N ASP A 36 -2.48 -1.98 16.17
CA ASP A 36 -2.29 -2.10 17.62
C ASP A 36 -3.58 -2.55 18.30
N GLN A 37 -3.48 -3.38 19.34
CA GLN A 37 -4.63 -3.90 20.10
C GLN A 37 -5.23 -2.86 21.08
N GLY A 38 -5.23 -1.59 20.72
CA GLY A 38 -5.84 -0.51 21.51
C GLY A 38 -5.06 -0.06 22.75
N LYS A 39 -3.80 -0.50 22.93
CA LYS A 39 -2.97 -0.03 24.03
C LYS A 39 -2.42 1.36 23.73
N LYS A 40 -3.12 2.39 24.20
CA LYS A 40 -2.72 3.79 24.02
C LYS A 40 -1.40 4.06 24.73
N LYS A 41 -0.32 4.19 23.96
CA LYS A 41 0.99 4.62 24.46
C LYS A 41 1.09 6.12 24.29
N ASN A 42 1.33 6.85 25.38
CA ASN A 42 1.65 8.28 25.29
C ASN A 42 2.97 8.44 24.52
N MET A 43 2.87 8.86 23.27
CA MET A 43 3.99 8.96 22.37
C MET A 43 4.33 10.45 22.11
N PRO A 44 5.59 10.88 22.34
CA PRO A 44 6.05 12.21 22.01
C PRO A 44 5.80 12.59 20.54
N LEU A 45 5.47 13.86 20.29
CA LEU A 45 5.12 14.39 18.96
C LEU A 45 6.17 14.05 17.88
N ARG A 46 7.46 14.08 18.23
CA ARG A 46 8.57 13.73 17.33
C ARG A 46 8.43 12.35 16.70
N PHE A 47 7.97 11.36 17.47
CA PHE A 47 7.79 10.00 16.97
C PHE A 47 6.51 9.88 16.14
N LYS A 48 5.49 10.70 16.43
CA LYS A 48 4.30 10.78 15.59
C LYS A 48 4.63 11.31 14.21
N CYS A 49 5.38 12.42 14.14
CA CYS A 49 5.83 13.00 12.87
C CYS A 49 6.75 12.03 12.10
N SER A 50 7.66 11.34 12.80
CA SER A 50 8.51 10.33 12.17
C SER A 50 7.69 9.19 11.54
N TYR A 51 6.67 8.68 12.23
CA TYR A 51 5.80 7.65 11.68
C TYR A 51 5.06 8.13 10.42
N VAL A 52 4.49 9.34 10.48
CA VAL A 52 3.79 9.97 9.34
C VAL A 52 4.72 10.05 8.13
N PHE A 53 5.93 10.56 8.32
CA PHE A 53 6.91 10.69 7.25
C PHE A 53 7.32 9.33 6.65
N VAL A 54 7.59 8.35 7.50
CA VAL A 54 7.94 6.99 7.07
C VAL A 54 6.80 6.34 6.29
N MET A 55 5.55 6.46 6.76
CA MET A 55 4.38 5.90 6.07
C MET A 55 4.18 6.53 4.68
N PHE A 56 4.32 7.86 4.57
CA PHE A 56 4.21 8.55 3.28
C PHE A 56 5.35 8.21 2.32
N LEU A 57 6.55 7.87 2.82
CA LEU A 57 7.66 7.46 1.99
C LEU A 57 7.54 5.98 1.57
N MET A 58 7.22 5.09 2.51
CA MET A 58 7.23 3.64 2.30
C MET A 58 6.02 3.13 1.54
N MET A 59 4.82 3.64 1.81
CA MET A 59 3.60 3.11 1.18
C MET A 59 3.58 3.25 -0.35
N PRO A 60 3.97 4.40 -0.94
CA PRO A 60 4.09 4.50 -2.40
C PRO A 60 5.08 3.49 -2.99
N ILE A 61 6.21 3.26 -2.31
CA ILE A 61 7.21 2.28 -2.73
C ILE A 61 6.60 0.87 -2.72
N PHE A 62 5.90 0.49 -1.66
CA PHE A 62 5.21 -0.80 -1.59
C PHE A 62 4.15 -0.97 -2.68
N TYR A 63 3.39 0.09 -2.98
CA TYR A 63 2.42 0.03 -4.07
C TYR A 63 3.08 -0.19 -5.43
N LEU A 64 4.20 0.49 -5.71
CA LEU A 64 4.94 0.29 -6.96
C LEU A 64 5.48 -1.14 -7.07
N ILE A 65 6.14 -1.65 -6.02
CA ILE A 65 6.67 -3.02 -6.00
C ILE A 65 5.54 -4.03 -6.24
N PHE A 66 4.39 -3.85 -5.57
CA PHE A 66 3.26 -4.77 -5.73
C PHE A 66 2.69 -4.74 -7.15
N ILE A 67 2.63 -3.57 -7.79
CA ILE A 67 2.23 -3.44 -9.19
C ILE A 67 3.20 -4.18 -10.11
N GLU A 68 4.51 -4.04 -9.88
CA GLU A 68 5.53 -4.77 -10.65
C GLU A 68 5.36 -6.29 -10.52
N GLU A 69 5.06 -6.77 -9.32
CA GLU A 69 4.84 -8.19 -9.05
C GLU A 69 3.60 -8.73 -9.76
N ILE A 70 2.49 -7.98 -9.75
CA ILE A 70 1.27 -8.33 -10.52
C ILE A 70 1.59 -8.43 -12.01
N LEU A 71 2.33 -7.46 -12.56
CA LEU A 71 2.70 -7.45 -13.98
C LEU A 71 3.67 -8.59 -14.32
N ALA A 72 4.60 -8.92 -13.41
CA ALA A 72 5.49 -10.07 -13.56
C ALA A 72 4.69 -11.38 -13.59
N LEU A 73 3.77 -11.58 -12.65
CA LEU A 73 2.92 -12.77 -12.58
C LEU A 73 2.08 -12.97 -13.84
N SER A 74 1.49 -11.89 -14.37
CA SER A 74 0.74 -11.92 -15.64
C SER A 74 1.62 -12.41 -16.81
N ARG A 75 2.87 -11.95 -16.87
CA ARG A 75 3.84 -12.40 -17.90
C ARG A 75 4.19 -13.88 -17.75
N TYR A 76 4.47 -14.33 -16.53
CA TYR A 76 4.76 -15.75 -16.26
C TYR A 76 3.61 -16.66 -16.68
N PHE A 77 2.37 -16.29 -16.35
CA PHE A 77 1.21 -17.10 -16.70
C PHE A 77 0.98 -17.18 -18.22
N LYS A 78 1.20 -16.06 -18.93
CA LYS A 78 1.10 -16.01 -20.40
C LYS A 78 2.18 -16.84 -21.09
N ALA A 79 3.42 -16.77 -20.58
CA ALA A 79 4.53 -17.57 -21.09
C ALA A 79 4.31 -19.09 -20.86
N ASN A 80 3.86 -19.49 -19.67
CA ASN A 80 3.56 -20.89 -19.38
C ASN A 80 2.43 -21.46 -20.25
N LYS A 81 1.39 -20.66 -20.52
CA LYS A 81 0.28 -21.08 -21.39
C LYS A 81 0.71 -21.35 -22.83
N GLN A 82 1.72 -20.63 -23.33
CA GLN A 82 2.30 -20.87 -24.67
C GLN A 82 3.21 -22.09 -24.73
N SER A 83 3.79 -22.51 -23.60
CA SER A 83 4.64 -23.71 -23.52
C SER A 83 3.83 -25.01 -23.43
N MET A 84 2.54 -24.95 -23.09
CA MET A 84 1.65 -26.12 -22.96
C MET A 84 0.69 -26.28 -24.16
N ALA A 85 0.75 -25.38 -25.13
CA ALA A 85 -0.03 -25.40 -26.38
C ALA A 85 0.88 -25.81 -27.54
#